data_AF-S4P6H9-F1
#
_entry.id   AF-S4P6H9-F1
#
_cell.length_a   1.000
_cell.length_b   1.000
_cell.length_c   1.000
_cell.angle_alpha   90.00
_cell.angle_beta   90.00
_cell.angle_gamma   90.00
#
_symmetry.space_group_name_H-M   'P 1'
#
loop_
_entity.id
_entity.type
_entity.pdbx_description
1 polymer ?
#
loop_
_entity_poly.entity_id
_entity_poly.type
_entity_poly.pdbx_seq_one_letter_code
_entity_poly.pdbx_strand_id
1 'polypeptide(L)'
;NPAVLTAVTETKIVPETKPEIPIPEKTNPKTLQYTVSTHGSLQLILNRFLYYLKNTKIDRTRQWRCVDYLTKTKCPAFVITRDNMVLQRIQAHKHPFHDKKILKKMMSKN
;
A
#
# COMPACT_ATOMS: atom_id res chain seq x y z
N ASN A 1 -73.98 -19.18 25.90
CA ASN A 1 -73.29 -19.76 24.72
C ASN A 1 -73.64 -18.91 23.51
N PRO A 2 -72.72 -18.04 23.07
CA PRO A 2 -72.42 -18.05 21.63
C PRO A 2 -70.92 -18.01 21.35
N ALA A 3 -70.59 -18.60 20.21
CA ALA A 3 -69.28 -18.97 19.72
C ALA A 3 -68.43 -17.79 19.24
N VAL A 4 -67.12 -18.00 19.40
CA VAL A 4 -65.98 -17.19 18.96
C VAL A 4 -65.85 -17.21 17.44
N LEU A 5 -65.52 -16.06 16.83
CA LEU A 5 -64.76 -16.03 15.57
C LEU A 5 -63.62 -15.00 15.70
N THR A 6 -62.40 -15.51 15.47
CA THR A 6 -61.10 -14.88 15.73
C THR A 6 -60.65 -14.04 14.53
N ALA A 7 -60.11 -12.85 14.79
CA ALA A 7 -59.40 -12.03 13.80
C ALA A 7 -57.96 -12.54 13.61
N VAL A 8 -57.55 -12.77 12.35
CA VAL A 8 -56.15 -12.98 11.99
C VAL A 8 -55.64 -11.76 11.22
N THR A 9 -54.62 -11.10 11.77
CA THR A 9 -53.89 -10.00 11.12
C THR A 9 -52.74 -10.56 10.29
N GLU A 10 -52.70 -10.16 9.02
CA GLU A 10 -51.64 -10.52 8.07
C GLU A 10 -50.31 -9.85 8.42
N THR A 11 -49.28 -10.68 8.67
CA THR A 11 -47.91 -10.23 8.88
C THR A 11 -47.24 -10.03 7.51
N LYS A 12 -46.88 -8.79 7.18
CA LYS A 12 -46.15 -8.42 5.98
C LYS A 12 -44.68 -8.90 6.07
N ILE A 13 -44.30 -9.81 5.18
CA ILE A 13 -42.92 -10.31 5.03
C ILE A 13 -42.07 -9.21 4.37
N VAL A 14 -40.99 -8.79 5.04
CA VAL A 14 -39.96 -7.89 4.49
C VAL A 14 -38.84 -8.75 3.89
N PRO A 15 -38.37 -8.51 2.65
CA PRO A 15 -37.28 -9.27 2.07
C PRO A 15 -35.94 -8.83 2.69
N GLU A 16 -35.20 -9.80 3.23
CA GLU A 16 -33.82 -9.64 3.71
C GLU A 16 -32.88 -9.25 2.56
N THR A 17 -32.33 -8.04 2.61
CA THR A 17 -31.20 -7.63 1.77
C THR A 17 -29.91 -8.25 2.31
N LYS A 18 -29.36 -9.17 1.51
CA LYS A 18 -28.02 -9.75 1.61
C LYS A 18 -26.95 -8.66 1.89
N PRO A 19 -26.03 -8.83 2.84
CA PRO A 19 -24.95 -7.86 3.07
C PRO A 19 -23.98 -7.88 1.87
N GLU A 20 -24.01 -6.79 1.10
CA GLU A 20 -23.10 -6.56 -0.01
C GLU A 20 -21.75 -6.09 0.55
N ILE A 21 -20.76 -6.98 0.52
CA ILE A 21 -19.37 -6.68 0.87
C ILE A 21 -18.91 -5.56 -0.08
N PRO A 22 -18.36 -4.44 0.41
CA PRO A 22 -17.84 -3.38 -0.46
C PRO A 22 -16.81 -3.97 -1.42
N ILE A 23 -17.16 -4.00 -2.70
CA ILE A 23 -16.29 -4.44 -3.79
C ILE A 23 -15.09 -3.48 -3.78
N PRO A 24 -13.84 -3.96 -3.65
CA PRO A 24 -12.69 -3.06 -3.66
C PRO A 24 -12.68 -2.31 -4.99
N GLU A 25 -12.85 -0.99 -4.89
CA GLU A 25 -12.64 -0.03 -5.96
C GLU A 25 -11.41 -0.46 -6.76
N LYS A 26 -11.54 -0.56 -8.09
CA LYS A 26 -10.43 -0.83 -9.01
C LYS A 26 -9.37 0.26 -8.82
N THR A 27 -8.47 0.06 -7.87
CA THR A 27 -7.28 0.88 -7.70
C THR A 27 -6.43 0.63 -8.93
N ASN A 28 -6.43 1.58 -9.86
CA ASN A 28 -5.47 1.67 -10.94
C ASN A 28 -4.08 1.29 -10.37
N PRO A 29 -3.36 0.28 -10.92
CA PRO A 29 -2.11 -0.16 -10.33
C PRO A 29 -1.18 1.04 -10.20
N LYS A 30 -0.95 1.50 -8.96
CA LYS A 30 -0.09 2.65 -8.69
C LYS A 30 1.28 2.31 -9.27
N THR A 31 1.62 2.99 -10.34
CA THR A 31 2.95 2.90 -10.95
C THR A 31 3.97 3.26 -9.88
N LEU A 32 5.05 2.47 -9.81
CA LEU A 32 6.11 2.72 -8.84
C LEU A 32 6.73 4.10 -9.10
N GLN A 33 6.95 4.85 -8.02
CA GLN A 33 7.51 6.19 -8.11
C GLN A 33 9.02 6.13 -7.88
N TYR A 34 9.77 6.80 -8.75
CA TYR A 34 11.22 6.81 -8.70
C TYR A 34 11.77 8.22 -8.58
N THR A 35 12.93 8.31 -7.94
CA THR A 35 13.75 9.54 -7.88
C THR A 35 15.22 9.16 -7.96
N VAL A 36 16.09 10.14 -8.09
CA VAL A 36 17.54 9.98 -8.00
C VAL A 36 18.06 10.53 -6.67
N SER A 37 19.18 9.98 -6.18
CA SER A 37 19.96 10.54 -5.07
C SER A 37 20.67 11.83 -5.52
N THR A 38 21.28 12.55 -4.59
CA THR A 38 22.12 13.71 -4.91
C THR A 38 23.30 13.35 -5.80
N HIS A 39 23.79 12.10 -5.71
CA HIS A 39 24.88 11.56 -6.52
C HIS A 39 24.36 10.70 -7.69
N GLY A 40 23.09 10.86 -8.10
CA GLY A 40 22.55 10.23 -9.30
C GLY A 40 22.07 8.77 -9.15
N SER A 41 22.17 8.17 -7.97
CA SER A 41 21.74 6.77 -7.77
C SER A 41 20.22 6.63 -7.76
N LEU A 42 19.68 5.59 -8.39
CA LEU A 42 18.23 5.33 -8.43
C LEU A 42 17.66 5.03 -7.03
N GLN A 43 16.52 5.65 -6.73
CA GLN A 43 15.78 5.46 -5.49
C GLN A 43 14.30 5.20 -5.78
N LEU A 44 13.72 4.28 -5.00
CA LEU A 44 12.29 3.97 -5.01
C LEU A 44 11.60 4.78 -3.92
N ILE A 45 10.48 5.39 -4.25
CA ILE A 45 9.53 5.97 -3.31
C ILE A 45 8.36 4.99 -3.18
N LEU A 46 8.16 4.46 -1.98
CA LEU A 46 7.05 3.55 -1.68
C LEU A 46 6.56 3.78 -0.26
N ASN A 47 5.25 3.96 -0.10
CA ASN A 47 4.60 4.15 1.21
C ASN A 47 5.27 5.22 2.09
N ARG A 48 5.60 6.40 1.52
CA ARG A 48 6.28 7.52 2.20
C ARG A 48 7.70 7.23 2.68
N PHE A 49 8.27 6.10 2.27
CA PHE A 49 9.66 5.75 2.51
C PHE A 49 10.48 5.81 1.22
N LEU A 50 11.80 5.88 1.41
CA LEU A 50 12.79 5.96 0.35
C LEU A 50 13.69 4.73 0.48
N TYR A 51 13.98 4.12 -0.66
CA TYR A 51 14.86 2.97 -0.73
C TYR A 51 15.93 3.22 -1.80
N TYR A 52 17.17 2.82 -1.54
CA TYR A 52 18.20 2.76 -2.56
C TYR A 52 18.21 1.39 -3.24
N LEU A 53 18.55 1.37 -4.53
CA LEU A 53 18.74 0.11 -5.26
C LEU A 53 20.00 -0.60 -4.73
N LYS A 54 19.84 -1.80 -4.16
CA LYS A 54 20.96 -2.62 -3.70
C LYS A 54 21.52 -3.47 -4.83
N ASN A 55 20.65 -4.16 -5.57
CA ASN A 55 21.03 -4.97 -6.72
C ASN A 55 19.87 -5.13 -7.69
N THR A 56 20.22 -5.49 -8.93
CA THR A 56 19.28 -5.92 -9.97
C THR A 56 19.75 -7.28 -10.47
N LYS A 57 18.84 -8.24 -10.53
CA LYS A 57 19.08 -9.58 -11.07
C LYS A 57 18.76 -9.62 -12.57
N ILE A 58 19.21 -10.68 -13.24
CA ILE A 58 18.98 -10.93 -14.68
C ILE A 58 17.47 -11.01 -15.00
N ASP A 59 16.68 -11.59 -14.09
CA ASP A 59 15.22 -11.69 -14.19
C ASP A 59 14.47 -10.37 -13.92
N ARG A 60 15.19 -9.24 -13.96
CA ARG A 60 14.72 -7.87 -13.67
C ARG A 60 14.19 -7.66 -12.25
N THR A 61 14.40 -8.64 -11.36
CA THR A 61 14.10 -8.47 -9.95
C THR A 61 15.08 -7.50 -9.32
N ARG A 62 14.58 -6.49 -8.61
CA ARG A 62 15.37 -5.47 -7.93
C ARG A 62 15.18 -5.58 -6.43
N GLN A 63 16.29 -5.57 -5.68
CA GLN A 63 16.26 -5.45 -4.23
C GLN A 63 16.52 -4.01 -3.82
N TRP A 64 15.63 -3.47 -3.01
CA TRP A 64 15.67 -2.08 -2.54
C TRP A 64 15.81 -2.07 -1.03
N ARG A 65 16.78 -1.34 -0.48
CA ARG A 65 16.95 -1.19 0.97
C ARG A 65 16.60 0.21 1.41
N CYS A 66 16.02 0.33 2.60
CA CYS A 66 15.74 1.64 3.18
C CYS A 66 17.00 2.50 3.19
N VAL A 67 16.88 3.79 2.82
CA VAL A 67 18.02 4.72 2.84
C VAL A 67 18.64 4.91 4.23
N ASP A 68 17.88 4.64 5.28
CA ASP A 68 18.34 4.74 6.65
C ASP A 68 19.03 3.44 7.16
N TYR A 69 19.21 2.42 6.32
CA TYR A 69 19.92 1.17 6.66
C TYR A 69 21.37 1.40 7.12
N LEU A 70 22.09 2.33 6.49
CA LEU A 70 23.49 2.65 6.84
C LEU A 70 23.60 3.73 7.92
N THR A 71 22.47 4.25 8.41
CA THR A 71 22.45 5.29 9.45
C THR A 71 22.43 4.67 10.85
N LYS A 72 22.45 5.50 11.89
CA LYS A 72 22.36 5.07 13.30
C LYS A 72 21.12 4.21 13.59
N THR A 73 20.01 4.41 12.87
CA THR A 73 18.77 3.63 13.07
C THR A 73 18.88 2.19 12.53
N LYS A 74 19.85 1.92 11.66
CA LYS A 74 20.08 0.60 11.03
C LYS A 74 18.79 -0.05 10.54
N CYS A 75 17.98 0.71 9.80
CA CYS A 75 16.64 0.26 9.40
C CYS A 75 16.68 -1.10 8.68
N PRO A 76 15.92 -2.12 9.14
CA PRO A 76 15.97 -3.46 8.55
C PRO A 76 15.11 -3.62 7.30
N ALA A 77 14.28 -2.62 6.95
CA ALA A 77 13.27 -2.73 5.91
C ALA A 77 13.89 -2.80 4.49
N PHE A 78 13.36 -3.72 3.68
CA PHE A 78 13.70 -3.83 2.27
C PHE A 78 12.52 -4.34 1.44
N VAL A 79 12.58 -4.06 0.14
CA VAL A 79 11.51 -4.36 -0.82
C VAL A 79 12.11 -5.09 -2.01
N ILE A 80 11.36 -6.03 -2.56
CA ILE A 80 11.67 -6.73 -3.79
C ILE A 80 10.64 -6.33 -4.83
N THR A 81 11.08 -5.83 -5.98
CA THR A 81 10.21 -5.52 -7.11
C THR A 81 10.65 -6.30 -8.34
N ARG A 82 9.73 -6.48 -9.29
CA ARG A 82 10.04 -6.93 -10.65
C ARG A 82 9.27 -6.04 -11.61
N ASP A 83 10.01 -5.45 -12.54
CA ASP A 83 9.50 -4.38 -13.41
C ASP A 83 8.81 -3.28 -12.58
N ASN A 84 7.50 -3.07 -12.77
CA ASN A 84 6.70 -2.06 -12.08
C ASN A 84 5.84 -2.61 -10.94
N MET A 85 6.11 -3.83 -10.47
CA MET A 85 5.32 -4.51 -9.45
C MET A 85 6.13 -4.80 -8.18
N VAL A 86 5.52 -4.56 -7.02
CA VAL A 86 6.07 -4.99 -5.73
C VAL A 86 5.81 -6.48 -5.56
N LEU A 87 6.88 -7.27 -5.46
CA LEU A 87 6.79 -8.70 -5.16
C LEU A 87 6.73 -8.95 -3.65
N GLN A 88 7.57 -8.26 -2.88
CA GLN A 88 7.65 -8.47 -1.44
C GLN A 88 8.05 -7.21 -0.69
N ARG A 89 7.46 -7.01 0.49
CA ARG A 89 7.90 -6.04 1.51
C ARG A 89 8.35 -6.81 2.73
N ILE A 90 9.58 -6.58 3.18
CA ILE A 90 10.24 -7.39 4.20
C ILE A 90 10.72 -6.48 5.33
N GLN A 91 10.36 -6.84 6.56
CA GLN A 91 10.61 -6.09 7.80
C GLN A 91 9.93 -4.72 7.87
N ALA A 92 9.55 -4.31 9.09
CA ALA A 92 8.97 -3.01 9.34
C ALA A 92 10.05 -1.92 9.45
N HIS A 93 9.68 -0.69 9.10
CA HIS A 93 10.50 0.48 9.39
C HIS A 93 10.51 0.75 10.90
N LYS A 94 11.65 1.24 11.40
CA LYS A 94 11.86 1.60 12.82
C LYS A 94 12.20 3.08 12.98
N HIS A 95 11.75 3.90 12.04
CA HIS A 95 11.99 5.33 11.99
C HIS A 95 10.79 6.04 11.32
N PRO A 96 10.65 7.36 11.51
CA PRO A 96 9.60 8.14 10.87
C PRO A 96 9.65 8.13 9.34
N PHE A 97 8.56 8.56 8.71
CA PHE A 97 8.45 8.70 7.25
C PHE A 97 9.48 9.69 6.66
N HIS A 98 9.81 9.52 5.39
CA HIS A 98 10.77 10.37 4.68
C HIS A 98 10.14 11.57 3.97
N ASP A 99 8.95 12.02 4.38
CA ASP A 99 8.18 13.05 3.67
C ASP A 99 9.01 14.31 3.38
N LYS A 100 9.80 14.78 4.36
CA LYS A 100 10.70 15.94 4.18
C LYS A 100 11.72 15.73 3.06
N LYS A 101 12.33 14.53 2.98
CA LYS A 101 13.31 14.18 1.94
C LYS A 101 12.62 14.05 0.57
N ILE A 102 11.41 13.50 0.55
CA ILE A 102 10.61 13.30 -0.67
C ILE A 102 10.17 14.67 -1.23
N LEU A 103 9.60 15.53 -0.40
CA LEU A 103 9.13 16.86 -0.80
C LEU A 103 10.26 17.70 -1.40
N LYS A 104 11.43 17.71 -0.74
CA LYS A 104 12.62 18.40 -1.26
C LYS A 104 12.99 17.92 -2.67
N LYS A 105 12.95 16.61 -2.92
CA LYS A 105 13.27 16.03 -4.24
C LYS A 105 12.23 16.37 -5.31
N MET A 106 10.96 16.51 -4.93
CA MET A 106 9.90 16.89 -5.87
C MET A 106 9.97 18.38 -6.24
N MET A 107 10.31 19.24 -5.29
CA MET A 107 10.41 20.68 -5.52
C MET A 107 11.64 21.08 -6.36
N SER A 108 12.74 20.34 -6.26
CA SER A 108 13.98 20.65 -7.00
C SER A 108 13.99 20.17 -8.46
N LYS A 109 12.86 19.69 -9.00
CA LYS A 109 12.73 19.25 -10.40
C LYS A 109 12.15 20.31 -11.35
N ASN A 110 11.98 21.55 -10.88
CA ASN A 110 11.54 22.69 -11.69
C ASN A 110 12.73 23.56 -12.11
#